data_AF-A0A8H3UI93-F1
#
_entry.id   AF-A0A8H3UI93-F1
#
_cell.length_a   1.000
_cell.length_b   1.000
_cell.length_c   1.000
_cell.angle_alpha   90.00
_cell.angle_beta   90.00
_cell.angle_gamma   90.00
#
_symmetry.space_group_name_H-M   'P 1'
#
loop_
_entity.id
_entity.type
_entity.pdbx_description
1 polymer ?
#
loop_
_entity_poly.entity_id
_entity_poly.type
_entity_poly.pdbx_seq_one_letter_code
_entity_poly.pdbx_strand_id
1 'polypeptide(L)'
;MKNDLDHYVQLSLRQAETPNITMHSEDTIRVVPLSDNLRKSSRLGAEVLLPGASTSFDLKSLSGEEKATLRQAFYDQGILLIRNQHDLNPDALYDVAELIDPHPTHFHSGGKRQVTDPKNILALNGCNRLPRAPQVTVIGKGKFEGYEGIPELDLKHLDHLSFHENPLSESEIAEGLTRPYRWHMDAPLYENLPGFVTSIRAVEVPNIPRQKLQFPNNTSMEISAGATLFFSGARNFELLSPEEQEFAINTTVQYAPRAYEWMRNCKASPDGLTIEKVGRETPLDQLPAFEWDKVQSFPMVWENHGNGQPHLQILGCCVYSLTTTDPKTGKKSIIDDVRERGYAFYFWAAGDVSG
;
A
#
# COMPACT_ATOMS: atom_id res chain seq x y z
N MET A 1 23.92 -12.09 -29.08
CA MET A 1 22.56 -12.64 -28.89
C MET A 1 21.74 -11.55 -28.25
N LYS A 2 20.53 -11.35 -28.77
CA LYS A 2 19.88 -10.05 -28.98
C LYS A 2 19.76 -9.17 -27.73
N ASN A 3 20.31 -7.97 -27.89
CA ASN A 3 19.91 -6.74 -27.20
C ASN A 3 18.44 -6.47 -27.51
N ASP A 4 17.66 -6.17 -26.49
CA ASP A 4 16.50 -5.27 -26.56
C ASP A 4 16.52 -4.43 -25.27
N LEU A 5 17.38 -3.41 -25.30
CA LEU A 5 17.14 -2.16 -24.58
C LEU A 5 15.99 -1.50 -25.31
N ASP A 6 14.86 -1.21 -24.66
CA ASP A 6 14.07 0.00 -24.94
C ASP A 6 12.87 0.19 -23.97
N HIS A 7 12.86 1.40 -23.40
CA HIS A 7 11.74 2.22 -22.92
C HIS A 7 10.91 1.79 -21.68
N TYR A 8 11.23 2.43 -20.54
CA TYR A 8 10.44 2.44 -19.32
C TYR A 8 9.65 3.75 -19.20
N VAL A 9 8.33 3.68 -19.06
CA VAL A 9 7.44 4.84 -18.88
C VAL A 9 6.80 4.81 -17.50
N GLN A 10 6.67 6.02 -16.95
CA GLN A 10 6.27 6.43 -15.61
C GLN A 10 4.79 6.81 -15.60
N LEU A 11 4.07 6.48 -14.53
CA LEU A 11 2.89 7.26 -14.17
C LEU A 11 3.37 8.50 -13.39
N SER A 12 3.80 9.51 -14.16
CA SER A 12 3.97 10.87 -13.68
C SER A 12 2.62 11.57 -13.85
N LEU A 13 2.02 12.02 -12.76
CA LEU A 13 0.92 12.98 -12.84
C LEU A 13 1.51 14.35 -13.18
N ARG A 14 1.78 14.59 -14.46
CA ARG A 14 1.79 15.92 -15.06
C ARG A 14 0.87 15.92 -16.26
N GLN A 15 0.28 17.08 -16.55
CA GLN A 15 -0.46 17.36 -17.77
C GLN A 15 0.21 16.68 -18.96
N ALA A 16 -0.38 15.59 -19.43
CA ALA A 16 -0.10 15.11 -20.76
C ALA A 16 -0.56 16.23 -21.70
N GLU A 17 0.26 16.59 -22.68
CA GLU A 17 -0.22 17.31 -23.85
C GLU A 17 -1.47 16.58 -24.33
N THR A 18 -2.59 17.30 -24.42
CA THR A 18 -3.87 16.77 -24.87
C THR A 18 -3.64 16.05 -26.20
N PRO A 19 -3.77 14.71 -26.25
CA PRO A 19 -3.92 14.05 -27.53
C PRO A 19 -5.20 14.61 -28.15
N ASN A 20 -5.28 14.65 -29.48
CA ASN A 20 -6.56 14.85 -30.14
C ASN A 20 -7.46 13.67 -29.75
N ILE A 21 -8.24 13.84 -28.68
CA ILE A 21 -9.27 12.92 -28.25
C ILE A 21 -10.37 13.05 -29.29
N THR A 22 -10.46 12.07 -30.18
CA THR A 22 -11.70 11.81 -30.89
C THR A 22 -12.78 11.62 -29.82
N MET A 23 -13.68 12.60 -29.68
CA MET A 23 -14.78 12.52 -28.72
C MET A 23 -15.70 11.38 -29.14
N HIS A 24 -15.46 10.21 -28.57
CA HIS A 24 -16.45 9.15 -28.55
C HIS A 24 -17.40 9.47 -27.40
N SER A 25 -18.65 9.82 -27.73
CA SER A 25 -19.73 10.02 -26.76
C SER A 25 -20.17 8.65 -26.22
N GLU A 26 -19.35 8.04 -25.38
CA GLU A 26 -19.76 6.84 -24.67
C GLU A 26 -20.49 7.25 -23.38
N ASP A 27 -21.73 6.78 -23.23
CA ASP A 27 -22.64 7.15 -22.14
C ASP A 27 -22.40 6.35 -20.85
N THR A 28 -21.39 5.47 -20.81
CA THR A 28 -21.11 4.58 -19.67
C THR A 28 -19.62 4.55 -19.32
N ILE A 29 -19.29 4.24 -18.07
CA ILE A 29 -17.90 4.03 -17.67
C ILE A 29 -17.24 2.90 -18.47
N ARG A 30 -15.91 2.98 -18.62
CA ARG A 30 -15.10 1.86 -19.12
C ARG A 30 -13.90 1.63 -18.25
N VAL A 31 -13.58 0.36 -18.04
CA VAL A 31 -12.37 -0.06 -17.35
C VAL A 31 -11.43 -0.65 -18.38
N VAL A 32 -10.28 0.00 -18.57
CA VAL A 32 -9.26 -0.41 -19.54
C VAL A 32 -8.01 -0.77 -18.77
N PRO A 33 -7.55 -2.03 -18.80
CA PRO A 33 -6.30 -2.38 -18.15
C PRO A 33 -5.16 -1.47 -18.61
N LEU A 34 -4.28 -1.09 -17.69
CA LEU A 34 -3.09 -0.32 -18.06
C LEU A 34 -2.24 -1.09 -19.08
N SER A 35 -1.37 -0.40 -19.82
CA SER A 35 -0.51 -1.07 -20.80
C SER A 35 0.40 -2.11 -20.16
N ASP A 36 0.78 -3.15 -20.91
CA ASP A 36 1.68 -4.20 -20.41
C ASP A 36 3.01 -3.64 -19.88
N ASN A 37 3.47 -2.52 -20.44
CA ASN A 37 4.68 -1.83 -19.98
C ASN A 37 4.53 -1.25 -18.56
N LEU A 38 3.33 -0.79 -18.19
CA LEU A 38 3.02 -0.31 -16.84
C LEU A 38 2.73 -1.47 -15.89
N ARG A 39 1.87 -2.40 -16.32
CA ARG A 39 1.44 -3.53 -15.49
C ARG A 39 2.57 -4.50 -15.20
N LYS A 40 3.49 -4.68 -16.16
CA LYS A 40 4.57 -5.68 -16.11
C LYS A 40 4.00 -7.04 -15.70
N SER A 41 4.79 -7.88 -15.02
CA SER A 41 4.31 -9.18 -14.54
C SER A 41 3.40 -9.11 -13.31
N SER A 42 3.26 -7.94 -12.66
CA SER A 42 2.33 -7.76 -11.54
C SER A 42 0.87 -7.90 -11.97
N ARG A 43 0.60 -7.53 -13.24
CA ARG A 43 -0.73 -7.42 -13.83
C ARG A 43 -1.68 -6.48 -13.07
N LEU A 44 -1.19 -5.62 -12.19
CA LEU A 44 -2.03 -4.65 -11.48
C LEU A 44 -2.38 -3.46 -12.36
N GLY A 45 -3.60 -2.96 -12.17
CA GLY A 45 -3.98 -1.63 -12.64
C GLY A 45 -4.85 -1.62 -13.89
N ALA A 46 -5.93 -0.85 -13.78
CA ALA A 46 -6.72 -0.40 -14.92
C ALA A 46 -7.05 1.09 -14.78
N GLU A 47 -7.19 1.75 -15.92
CA GLU A 47 -7.73 3.10 -16.01
C GLU A 47 -9.25 3.05 -16.14
N VAL A 48 -9.92 3.87 -15.34
CA VAL A 48 -11.37 4.09 -15.42
C VAL A 48 -11.59 5.34 -16.27
N LEU A 49 -12.19 5.13 -17.44
CA LEU A 49 -12.66 6.19 -18.33
C LEU A 49 -14.09 6.55 -17.93
N LEU A 50 -14.31 7.81 -17.56
CA LEU A 50 -15.62 8.31 -17.15
C LEU A 50 -16.53 8.54 -18.38
N PRO A 51 -17.86 8.54 -18.20
CA PRO A 51 -18.81 8.72 -19.30
C PRO A 51 -18.74 10.14 -19.89
N GLY A 52 -18.70 10.24 -21.23
CA GLY A 52 -18.87 11.47 -22.02
C GLY A 52 -18.18 12.73 -21.46
N ALA A 53 -18.98 13.75 -21.16
CA ALA A 53 -18.54 15.08 -20.71
C ALA A 53 -18.14 15.16 -19.22
N SER A 54 -18.12 14.03 -18.50
CA SER A 54 -17.84 14.01 -17.07
C SER A 54 -16.36 14.30 -16.81
N THR A 55 -16.08 15.44 -16.17
CA THR A 55 -14.71 15.84 -15.81
C THR A 55 -14.30 15.38 -14.42
N SER A 56 -15.26 15.02 -13.56
CA SER A 56 -15.02 14.59 -12.18
C SER A 56 -15.78 13.30 -11.84
N PHE A 57 -15.14 12.43 -11.07
CA PHE A 57 -15.69 11.19 -10.57
C PHE A 57 -16.74 11.48 -9.49
N ASP A 58 -17.94 11.00 -9.72
CA ASP A 58 -19.01 11.00 -8.72
C ASP A 58 -19.67 9.63 -8.69
N LEU A 59 -19.36 8.84 -7.65
CA LEU A 59 -19.93 7.52 -7.47
C LEU A 59 -21.46 7.56 -7.37
N LYS A 60 -22.04 8.63 -6.82
CA LYS A 60 -23.50 8.73 -6.61
C LYS A 60 -24.25 8.87 -7.93
N SER A 61 -23.61 9.49 -8.93
CA SER A 61 -24.16 9.64 -10.29
C SER A 61 -24.18 8.34 -11.10
N LEU A 62 -23.36 7.35 -10.74
CA LEU A 62 -23.25 6.09 -11.49
C LEU A 62 -24.47 5.19 -11.26
N SER A 63 -24.87 4.51 -12.33
CA SER A 63 -25.91 3.48 -12.28
C SER A 63 -25.46 2.24 -11.48
N GLY A 64 -26.41 1.37 -11.15
CA GLY A 64 -26.11 0.13 -10.43
C GLY A 64 -25.16 -0.80 -11.19
N GLU A 65 -25.28 -0.86 -12.51
CA GLU A 65 -24.44 -1.68 -13.38
C GLU A 65 -23.00 -1.13 -13.45
N GLU A 66 -22.86 0.19 -13.54
CA GLU A 66 -21.54 0.85 -13.52
C GLU A 66 -20.85 0.69 -12.17
N LYS A 67 -21.59 0.81 -11.06
CA LYS A 67 -21.09 0.51 -9.71
C LYS A 67 -20.61 -0.93 -9.60
N ALA A 68 -21.39 -1.90 -10.10
CA ALA A 68 -21.00 -3.30 -10.12
C ALA A 68 -19.73 -3.52 -10.98
N THR A 69 -19.64 -2.85 -12.12
CA THR A 69 -18.46 -2.90 -13.01
C THR A 69 -17.21 -2.37 -12.32
N LEU A 70 -17.28 -1.21 -11.64
CA LEU A 70 -16.16 -0.67 -10.87
C LEU A 70 -15.73 -1.61 -9.75
N ARG A 71 -16.71 -2.15 -9.01
CA ARG A 71 -16.44 -3.07 -7.90
C ARG A 71 -15.73 -4.33 -8.38
N GLN A 72 -16.22 -4.96 -9.46
CA GLN A 72 -15.59 -6.15 -10.01
C GLN A 72 -14.20 -5.83 -10.57
N ALA A 73 -14.06 -4.72 -11.29
CA ALA A 73 -12.78 -4.25 -11.81
C ALA A 73 -11.75 -4.02 -10.70
N PHE A 74 -12.16 -3.50 -9.54
CA PHE A 74 -11.27 -3.34 -8.40
C PHE A 74 -10.71 -4.69 -7.93
N TYR A 75 -11.56 -5.71 -7.79
CA TYR A 75 -11.10 -7.04 -7.39
C TYR A 75 -10.21 -7.73 -8.44
N ASP A 76 -10.47 -7.52 -9.73
CA ASP A 76 -9.74 -8.16 -10.82
C ASP A 76 -8.41 -7.47 -11.15
N GLN A 77 -8.35 -6.14 -10.99
CA GLN A 77 -7.20 -5.33 -11.38
C GLN A 77 -6.37 -4.86 -10.19
N GLY A 78 -6.91 -4.93 -8.96
CA GLY A 78 -6.28 -4.51 -7.71
C GLY A 78 -6.15 -2.99 -7.53
N ILE A 79 -5.94 -2.24 -8.63
CA ILE A 79 -5.78 -0.79 -8.65
C ILE A 79 -6.64 -0.21 -9.75
N LEU A 80 -7.42 0.82 -9.43
CA LEU A 80 -8.16 1.62 -10.40
C LEU A 80 -7.63 3.05 -10.41
N LEU A 81 -7.23 3.52 -11.60
CA LEU A 81 -6.74 4.87 -11.82
C LEU A 81 -7.82 5.71 -12.49
N ILE A 82 -8.21 6.81 -11.85
CA ILE A 82 -9.09 7.83 -12.45
C ILE A 82 -8.28 9.11 -12.61
N ARG A 83 -8.07 9.56 -13.84
CA ARG A 83 -7.25 10.76 -14.14
C ARG A 83 -8.04 12.05 -14.03
N ASN A 84 -7.31 13.16 -13.96
CA ASN A 84 -7.84 14.53 -14.05
C ASN A 84 -8.83 14.92 -12.95
N GLN A 85 -8.66 14.35 -11.75
CA GLN A 85 -9.53 14.56 -10.58
C GLN A 85 -9.08 15.76 -9.72
N HIS A 86 -8.82 16.89 -10.37
CA HIS A 86 -8.26 18.10 -9.73
C HIS A 86 -9.23 18.74 -8.74
N ASP A 87 -10.53 18.68 -8.99
CA ASP A 87 -11.56 19.31 -8.15
C ASP A 87 -12.43 18.29 -7.41
N LEU A 88 -11.94 17.04 -7.27
CA LEU A 88 -12.69 15.97 -6.62
C LEU A 88 -13.01 16.31 -5.16
N ASN A 89 -14.29 16.24 -4.81
CA ASN A 89 -14.71 16.36 -3.41
C ASN A 89 -14.10 15.20 -2.59
N PRO A 90 -13.35 15.47 -1.50
CA PRO A 90 -12.85 14.46 -0.57
C PRO A 90 -13.87 13.42 -0.09
N ASP A 91 -15.16 13.78 -0.01
CA ASP A 91 -16.22 12.83 0.36
C ASP A 91 -16.28 11.63 -0.61
N ALA A 92 -15.90 11.82 -1.87
CA ALA A 92 -15.84 10.75 -2.86
C ALA A 92 -14.83 9.65 -2.51
N LEU A 93 -13.77 9.97 -1.75
CA LEU A 93 -12.80 8.96 -1.27
C LEU A 93 -13.45 8.01 -0.26
N TYR A 94 -14.40 8.51 0.52
CA TYR A 94 -15.16 7.70 1.46
C TYR A 94 -16.28 6.93 0.75
N ASP A 95 -16.97 7.55 -0.21
CA ASP A 95 -18.02 6.89 -0.99
C ASP A 95 -17.51 5.60 -1.68
N VAL A 96 -16.25 5.56 -2.13
CA VAL A 96 -15.63 4.34 -2.68
C VAL A 96 -15.57 3.20 -1.65
N ALA A 97 -15.36 3.49 -0.37
CA ALA A 97 -15.40 2.46 0.67
C ALA A 97 -16.78 1.83 0.77
N GLU A 98 -17.86 2.62 0.66
CA GLU A 98 -19.24 2.11 0.67
C GLU A 98 -19.55 1.20 -0.54
N LEU A 99 -18.83 1.37 -1.67
CA LEU A 99 -18.97 0.48 -2.82
C LEU A 99 -18.32 -0.88 -2.61
N ILE A 100 -17.13 -0.91 -2.01
CA ILE A 100 -16.28 -2.11 -1.96
C ILE A 100 -16.47 -2.91 -0.68
N ASP A 101 -16.57 -2.23 0.46
CA ASP A 101 -16.69 -2.85 1.77
C ASP A 101 -18.12 -3.36 1.99
N PRO A 102 -18.33 -4.65 2.30
CA PRO A 102 -19.66 -5.16 2.66
C PRO A 102 -20.19 -4.58 3.99
N HIS A 103 -19.32 -4.03 4.83
CA HIS A 103 -19.61 -3.51 6.16
C HIS A 103 -18.86 -2.18 6.41
N PRO A 104 -19.11 -1.13 5.61
CA PRO A 104 -18.37 0.12 5.72
C PRO A 104 -18.59 0.76 7.09
N THR A 105 -17.51 1.25 7.70
CA THR A 105 -17.60 2.05 8.93
C THR A 105 -17.64 3.54 8.60
N HIS A 106 -18.20 4.38 9.47
CA HIS A 106 -18.22 5.83 9.29
C HIS A 106 -16.94 6.55 9.78
N PHE A 107 -15.84 5.82 9.96
CA PHE A 107 -14.56 6.37 10.36
C PHE A 107 -13.42 5.71 9.58
N HIS A 108 -12.27 6.37 9.50
CA HIS A 108 -11.08 5.83 8.85
C HIS A 108 -10.62 4.52 9.54
N SER A 109 -10.12 3.54 8.79
CA SER A 109 -9.69 2.21 9.32
C SER A 109 -8.74 2.31 10.53
N GLY A 110 -7.81 3.26 10.50
CA GLY A 110 -6.96 3.68 11.64
C GLY A 110 -7.68 4.21 12.90
N GLY A 111 -9.02 4.14 12.99
CA GLY A 111 -9.82 4.47 14.17
C GLY A 111 -10.56 5.82 14.06
N LYS A 112 -11.21 6.25 15.15
CA LYS A 112 -12.02 7.48 15.17
C LYS A 112 -11.20 8.78 15.23
N ARG A 113 -9.92 8.71 15.62
CA ARG A 113 -9.03 9.87 15.76
C ARG A 113 -7.73 9.60 15.03
N GLN A 114 -7.09 10.68 14.58
CA GLN A 114 -5.74 10.62 14.05
C GLN A 114 -4.77 10.16 15.13
N VAL A 115 -3.79 9.35 14.75
CA VAL A 115 -2.72 8.92 15.65
C VAL A 115 -1.76 10.10 15.85
N THR A 116 -1.62 10.55 17.10
CA THR A 116 -0.77 11.70 17.47
C THR A 116 0.26 11.38 18.55
N ASP A 117 0.24 10.17 19.13
CA ASP A 117 1.24 9.76 20.11
C ASP A 117 2.60 9.62 19.41
N PRO A 118 3.63 10.40 19.79
CA PRO A 118 4.95 10.35 19.17
C PRO A 118 5.68 9.00 19.37
N LYS A 119 5.20 8.14 20.28
CA LYS A 119 5.71 6.77 20.44
C LYS A 119 5.25 5.84 19.32
N ASN A 120 4.21 6.22 18.59
CA ASN A 120 3.70 5.48 17.44
C ASN A 120 4.32 6.03 16.16
N ILE A 121 4.97 5.17 15.36
CA ILE A 121 5.65 5.61 14.13
C ILE A 121 4.72 6.25 13.10
N LEU A 122 3.41 5.98 13.16
CA LEU A 122 2.42 6.60 12.26
C LEU A 122 2.20 8.09 12.56
N ALA A 123 2.53 8.57 13.76
CA ALA A 123 2.41 9.98 14.11
C ALA A 123 3.55 10.85 13.56
N LEU A 124 4.66 10.23 13.12
CA LEU A 124 5.88 10.93 12.71
C LEU A 124 5.74 11.75 11.42
N ASN A 125 4.68 11.51 10.65
CA ASN A 125 4.40 12.19 9.38
C ASN A 125 3.56 13.48 9.54
N GLY A 126 3.10 13.80 10.76
CA GLY A 126 2.29 14.99 11.03
C GLY A 126 0.93 15.02 10.32
N CYS A 127 0.45 13.87 9.84
CA CYS A 127 -0.81 13.79 9.09
C CYS A 127 -2.01 14.17 9.96
N ASN A 128 -3.06 14.68 9.33
CA ASN A 128 -4.26 15.13 10.03
C ASN A 128 -5.53 14.81 9.22
N ARG A 129 -6.68 14.78 9.88
CA ARG A 129 -7.96 14.49 9.24
C ARG A 129 -8.69 15.77 8.85
N LEU A 130 -9.42 15.72 7.75
CA LEU A 130 -10.26 16.84 7.33
C LEU A 130 -11.43 17.03 8.32
N PRO A 131 -11.70 18.23 8.83
CA PRO A 131 -12.84 18.48 9.72
C PRO A 131 -14.20 18.13 9.10
N ARG A 132 -14.39 18.43 7.80
CA ARG A 132 -15.64 18.14 7.07
C ARG A 132 -15.78 16.70 6.60
N ALA A 133 -14.66 15.98 6.51
CA ALA A 133 -14.60 14.58 6.08
C ALA A 133 -13.61 13.80 6.97
N PRO A 134 -13.97 13.48 8.24
CA PRO A 134 -13.04 12.89 9.21
C PRO A 134 -12.49 11.51 8.85
N GLN A 135 -13.01 10.88 7.79
CA GLN A 135 -12.53 9.64 7.19
C GLN A 135 -11.33 9.88 6.27
N VAL A 136 -11.06 11.12 5.87
CA VAL A 136 -9.99 11.49 4.94
C VAL A 136 -8.81 12.05 5.71
N THR A 137 -7.65 11.42 5.52
CA THR A 137 -6.37 11.85 6.08
C THR A 137 -5.57 12.62 5.04
N VAL A 138 -5.08 13.79 5.42
CA VAL A 138 -4.14 14.61 4.63
C VAL A 138 -2.72 14.18 4.96
N ILE A 139 -1.98 13.81 3.92
CA ILE A 139 -0.58 13.38 3.98
C ILE A 139 0.25 14.24 3.02
N GLY A 140 1.53 14.47 3.30
CA GLY A 140 2.36 15.31 2.43
C GLY A 140 3.67 15.78 3.03
N LYS A 141 4.14 16.95 2.58
CA LYS A 141 5.37 17.59 3.05
C LYS A 141 5.20 19.11 3.08
N GLY A 142 5.64 19.74 4.16
CA GLY A 142 5.67 21.20 4.31
C GLY A 142 4.65 21.72 5.31
N LYS A 143 4.63 23.04 5.48
CA LYS A 143 3.75 23.76 6.41
C LYS A 143 2.65 24.48 5.64
N PHE A 144 1.42 24.31 6.08
CA PHE A 144 0.23 24.90 5.49
C PHE A 144 -0.66 25.50 6.58
N GLU A 145 -1.27 26.64 6.28
CA GLU A 145 -2.22 27.31 7.16
C GLU A 145 -3.63 27.27 6.52
N GLY A 146 -4.65 26.95 7.30
CA GLY A 146 -6.05 26.98 6.88
C GLY A 146 -6.48 25.94 5.82
N TYR A 147 -5.63 24.97 5.47
CA TYR A 147 -5.93 23.98 4.43
C TYR A 147 -7.19 23.17 4.77
N GLU A 148 -8.25 23.29 3.95
CA GLU A 148 -9.53 22.58 4.14
C GLU A 148 -10.11 22.73 5.57
N GLY A 149 -9.88 23.88 6.20
CA GLY A 149 -10.33 24.18 7.56
C GLY A 149 -9.43 23.66 8.69
N ILE A 150 -8.27 23.09 8.38
CA ILE A 150 -7.23 22.75 9.37
C ILE A 150 -6.43 24.02 9.67
N PRO A 151 -6.36 24.49 10.93
CA PRO A 151 -5.69 25.76 11.25
C PRO A 151 -4.20 25.78 10.87
N GLU A 152 -3.46 24.75 11.28
CA GLU A 152 -2.05 24.56 10.96
C GLU A 152 -1.80 23.09 10.64
N LEU A 153 -1.03 22.84 9.58
CA LEU A 153 -0.68 21.52 9.11
C LEU A 153 0.81 21.47 8.79
N ASP A 154 1.58 20.77 9.62
CA ASP A 154 3.03 20.55 9.44
C ASP A 154 3.26 19.09 9.01
N LEU A 155 3.25 18.85 7.70
CA LEU A 155 3.37 17.52 7.11
C LEU A 155 4.83 17.15 6.90
N LYS A 156 5.16 15.90 7.20
CA LYS A 156 6.49 15.35 6.97
C LYS A 156 6.42 14.11 6.08
N HIS A 157 7.13 14.19 4.96
CA HIS A 157 7.42 13.02 4.15
C HIS A 157 8.51 12.19 4.83
N LEU A 158 8.18 10.97 5.24
CA LEU A 158 9.14 10.02 5.78
C LEU A 158 9.80 9.26 4.63
N ASP A 159 11.11 9.08 4.72
CA ASP A 159 11.91 8.41 3.70
C ASP A 159 12.81 7.32 4.31
N HIS A 160 13.45 6.55 3.44
CA HIS A 160 14.27 5.40 3.83
C HIS A 160 15.41 5.76 4.80
N LEU A 161 15.90 7.02 4.84
CA LEU A 161 16.96 7.45 5.76
C LEU A 161 16.55 7.30 7.22
N SER A 162 15.26 7.48 7.49
CA SER A 162 14.73 7.46 8.85
C SER A 162 14.47 6.05 9.40
N PHE A 163 14.36 5.03 8.54
CA PHE A 163 13.85 3.71 8.95
C PHE A 163 14.73 2.53 8.56
N HIS A 164 15.59 2.62 7.54
CA HIS A 164 16.48 1.53 7.14
C HIS A 164 17.67 1.41 8.09
N GLU A 165 18.18 0.19 8.29
CA GLU A 165 19.40 -0.02 9.10
C GLU A 165 20.62 0.57 8.41
N ASN A 166 20.73 0.32 7.11
CA ASN A 166 21.80 0.79 6.23
C ASN A 166 21.18 1.66 5.13
N PRO A 167 20.82 2.92 5.43
CA PRO A 167 20.27 3.83 4.45
C PRO A 167 21.30 4.18 3.36
N LEU A 168 20.83 4.68 2.20
CA LEU A 168 21.72 5.19 1.16
C LEU A 168 22.59 6.33 1.71
N SER A 169 23.83 6.37 1.26
CA SER A 169 24.77 7.46 1.51
C SER A 169 24.36 8.76 0.81
N GLU A 170 24.92 9.88 1.25
CA GLU A 170 24.68 11.18 0.62
C GLU A 170 25.10 11.20 -0.86
N SER A 171 26.18 10.50 -1.23
CA SER A 171 26.62 10.39 -2.63
C SER A 171 25.64 9.62 -3.50
N GLU A 172 25.11 8.50 -2.99
CA GLU A 172 24.09 7.71 -3.70
C GLU A 172 22.81 8.55 -3.92
N ILE A 173 22.39 9.31 -2.91
CA ILE A 173 21.21 10.19 -3.01
C ILE A 173 21.48 11.33 -4.00
N ALA A 174 22.69 11.91 -4.01
CA ALA A 174 23.08 12.93 -4.97
C ALA A 174 23.08 12.42 -6.43
N GLU A 175 23.33 11.12 -6.63
CA GLU A 175 23.19 10.43 -7.92
C GLU A 175 21.71 10.13 -8.29
N GLY A 176 20.76 10.52 -7.43
CA GLY A 176 19.33 10.32 -7.64
C GLY A 176 18.82 8.96 -7.19
N LEU A 177 19.62 8.16 -6.47
CA LEU A 177 19.17 6.87 -5.95
C LEU A 177 18.16 7.04 -4.82
N THR A 178 17.21 6.12 -4.73
CA THR A 178 16.23 6.07 -3.65
C THR A 178 15.82 4.64 -3.33
N ARG A 179 15.10 4.46 -2.22
CA ARG A 179 14.51 3.21 -1.75
C ARG A 179 13.12 3.46 -1.17
N PRO A 180 12.24 2.44 -1.12
CA PRO A 180 10.95 2.58 -0.45
C PRO A 180 11.19 2.90 1.02
N TYR A 181 10.39 3.80 1.59
CA TYR A 181 10.41 4.06 3.03
C TYR A 181 10.20 2.76 3.81
N ARG A 182 9.08 2.08 3.54
CA ARG A 182 8.75 0.72 3.98
C ARG A 182 7.69 0.13 3.06
N TRP A 183 7.66 -1.19 2.95
CA TRP A 183 6.52 -1.90 2.38
C TRP A 183 5.48 -2.19 3.45
N HIS A 184 4.20 -1.99 3.10
CA HIS A 184 3.12 -2.27 4.03
C HIS A 184 1.79 -2.48 3.33
N MET A 185 0.84 -3.01 4.10
CA MET A 185 -0.59 -2.84 3.87
C MET A 185 -1.16 -1.87 4.92
N ASP A 186 -2.24 -1.19 4.60
CA ASP A 186 -2.92 -0.29 5.54
C ASP A 186 -3.70 -1.10 6.58
N ALA A 187 -3.10 -1.31 7.74
CA ALA A 187 -3.65 -2.17 8.78
C ALA A 187 -3.42 -1.59 10.18
N PRO A 188 -4.45 -1.32 10.99
CA PRO A 188 -4.26 -0.85 12.36
C PRO A 188 -3.57 -1.87 13.27
N LEU A 189 -3.74 -3.17 12.97
CA LEU A 189 -3.19 -4.33 13.70
C LEU A 189 -3.65 -4.47 15.17
N TYR A 190 -4.54 -3.62 15.62
CA TYR A 190 -5.14 -3.66 16.96
C TYR A 190 -6.56 -3.09 16.92
N GLU A 191 -7.53 -3.87 17.43
CA GLU A 191 -8.95 -3.52 17.61
C GLU A 191 -9.75 -3.24 16.31
N ASN A 192 -9.25 -2.39 15.40
CA ASN A 192 -9.88 -2.07 14.12
C ASN A 192 -9.29 -2.90 12.98
N LEU A 193 -10.13 -3.55 12.19
CA LEU A 193 -9.70 -4.33 11.03
C LEU A 193 -9.04 -3.44 9.94
N PRO A 194 -8.15 -3.99 9.11
CA PRO A 194 -7.67 -3.34 7.89
C PRO A 194 -8.85 -2.89 7.01
N GLY A 195 -8.66 -1.79 6.28
CA GLY A 195 -9.67 -1.34 5.32
C GLY A 195 -9.77 -2.30 4.14
N PHE A 196 -10.98 -2.48 3.60
CA PHE A 196 -11.19 -3.26 2.36
C PHE A 196 -10.60 -2.57 1.11
N VAL A 197 -10.52 -1.24 1.14
CA VAL A 197 -10.02 -0.42 0.05
C VAL A 197 -9.33 0.83 0.61
N THR A 198 -8.27 1.25 -0.07
CA THR A 198 -7.64 2.56 0.15
C THR A 198 -7.87 3.42 -1.08
N SER A 199 -8.43 4.61 -0.88
CA SER A 199 -8.60 5.62 -1.94
C SER A 199 -7.67 6.78 -1.69
N ILE A 200 -6.87 7.15 -2.69
CA ILE A 200 -5.87 8.21 -2.62
C ILE A 200 -6.11 9.21 -3.74
N ARG A 201 -6.15 10.49 -3.39
CA ARG A 201 -6.13 11.60 -4.35
C ARG A 201 -4.82 12.35 -4.25
N ALA A 202 -4.14 12.51 -5.38
CA ALA A 202 -3.01 13.42 -5.48
C ALA A 202 -3.51 14.87 -5.58
N VAL A 203 -3.18 15.69 -4.59
CA VAL A 203 -3.48 17.14 -4.58
C VAL A 203 -2.34 17.91 -5.25
N GLU A 204 -1.12 17.66 -4.80
CA GLU A 204 0.10 18.23 -5.36
C GLU A 204 1.16 17.13 -5.47
N VAL A 205 1.84 17.07 -6.62
CA VAL A 205 2.88 16.06 -6.90
C VAL A 205 4.23 16.77 -7.04
N PRO A 206 5.31 16.24 -6.45
CA PRO A 206 6.62 16.87 -6.53
C PRO A 206 7.08 17.17 -7.96
N ASN A 207 7.44 18.42 -8.21
CA ASN A 207 8.05 18.86 -9.47
C ASN A 207 9.58 18.82 -9.36
N ILE A 208 10.14 17.64 -9.15
CA ILE A 208 11.60 17.42 -9.10
C ILE A 208 12.02 16.35 -10.12
N PRO A 209 13.33 16.23 -10.43
CA PRO A 209 13.82 15.17 -11.30
C PRO A 209 13.40 13.78 -10.82
N ARG A 210 13.32 12.86 -11.77
CA ARG A 210 13.05 11.46 -11.49
C ARG A 210 14.12 10.87 -10.59
N GLN A 211 13.72 9.87 -9.83
CA GLN A 211 14.62 9.12 -8.95
C GLN A 211 14.84 7.72 -9.51
N LYS A 212 15.93 7.09 -9.08
CA LYS A 212 16.28 5.72 -9.45
C LYS A 212 16.14 4.83 -8.23
N LEU A 213 15.05 4.07 -8.20
CA LEU A 213 14.79 3.07 -7.17
C LEU A 213 15.84 1.95 -7.26
N GLN A 214 16.63 1.76 -6.21
CA GLN A 214 17.68 0.74 -6.12
C GLN A 214 17.15 -0.48 -5.36
N PHE A 215 17.21 -1.66 -5.97
CA PHE A 215 16.87 -2.93 -5.30
C PHE A 215 18.12 -3.59 -4.71
N PRO A 216 17.98 -4.45 -3.67
CA PRO A 216 19.12 -5.12 -3.04
C PRO A 216 19.93 -6.03 -3.98
N ASN A 217 19.32 -6.53 -5.06
CA ASN A 217 19.99 -7.33 -6.08
C ASN A 217 20.74 -6.47 -7.13
N ASN A 218 20.94 -5.18 -6.85
CA ASN A 218 21.58 -4.19 -7.72
C ASN A 218 20.84 -3.89 -9.03
N THR A 219 19.59 -4.34 -9.20
CA THR A 219 18.74 -3.81 -10.26
C THR A 219 18.17 -2.45 -9.87
N SER A 220 17.69 -1.72 -10.87
CA SER A 220 17.15 -0.38 -10.63
C SER A 220 15.99 -0.05 -11.55
N MET A 221 15.12 0.84 -11.09
CA MET A 221 13.97 1.33 -11.84
C MET A 221 13.86 2.84 -11.73
N GLU A 222 13.65 3.54 -12.84
CA GLU A 222 13.33 4.97 -12.79
C GLU A 222 11.89 5.18 -12.32
N ILE A 223 11.67 6.11 -11.40
CA ILE A 223 10.35 6.43 -10.82
C ILE A 223 10.12 7.93 -10.73
N SER A 224 8.85 8.34 -10.64
CA SER A 224 8.50 9.70 -10.21
C SER A 224 8.94 9.93 -8.79
N ALA A 225 9.41 11.14 -8.48
CA ALA A 225 9.44 11.56 -7.10
C ALA A 225 8.03 11.56 -6.50
N GLY A 226 7.88 11.01 -5.30
CA GLY A 226 6.58 10.83 -4.66
C GLY A 226 5.71 9.73 -5.27
N ALA A 227 6.24 8.86 -6.14
CA ALA A 227 5.53 7.69 -6.61
C ALA A 227 5.18 6.75 -5.45
N THR A 228 4.03 6.08 -5.57
CA THR A 228 3.65 4.94 -4.71
C THR A 228 3.82 3.67 -5.52
N LEU A 229 4.56 2.73 -4.98
CA LEU A 229 4.78 1.42 -5.60
C LEU A 229 3.79 0.41 -5.02
N PHE A 230 3.34 -0.51 -5.85
CA PHE A 230 2.45 -1.60 -5.46
C PHE A 230 3.02 -2.94 -5.93
N PHE A 231 2.74 -4.00 -5.16
CA PHE A 231 2.97 -5.38 -5.58
C PHE A 231 1.66 -6.15 -5.53
N SER A 232 1.58 -7.23 -6.31
CA SER A 232 0.39 -8.06 -6.42
C SER A 232 0.50 -9.27 -5.50
N GLY A 233 -0.27 -9.32 -4.42
CA GLY A 233 -0.32 -10.49 -3.54
C GLY A 233 -0.63 -11.79 -4.29
N ALA A 234 -1.47 -11.72 -5.32
CA ALA A 234 -1.75 -12.84 -6.22
C ALA A 234 -0.50 -13.29 -6.99
N ARG A 235 0.23 -12.34 -7.61
CA ARG A 235 1.47 -12.66 -8.32
C ARG A 235 2.52 -13.23 -7.38
N ASN A 236 2.62 -12.70 -6.18
CA ASN A 236 3.58 -13.16 -5.17
C ASN A 236 3.30 -14.61 -4.80
N PHE A 237 2.02 -14.95 -4.59
CA PHE A 237 1.62 -16.31 -4.30
C PHE A 237 1.92 -17.28 -5.46
N GLU A 238 1.66 -16.86 -6.71
CA GLU A 238 2.00 -17.65 -7.90
C GLU A 238 3.51 -17.93 -8.06
N LEU A 239 4.35 -17.01 -7.58
CA LEU A 239 5.81 -17.11 -7.67
C LEU A 239 6.42 -18.04 -6.62
N LEU A 240 5.66 -18.39 -5.57
CA LEU A 240 6.07 -19.37 -4.58
C LEU A 240 6.21 -20.76 -5.20
N SER A 241 7.17 -21.55 -4.71
CA SER A 241 7.21 -22.98 -4.98
C SER A 241 5.99 -23.70 -4.39
N PRO A 242 5.64 -24.90 -4.86
CA PRO A 242 4.50 -25.65 -4.32
C PRO A 242 4.57 -25.89 -2.80
N GLU A 243 5.77 -26.12 -2.26
CA GLU A 243 5.99 -26.29 -0.82
C GLU A 243 5.73 -24.99 -0.05
N GLU A 244 6.20 -23.86 -0.57
CA GLU A 244 5.95 -22.54 0.02
C GLU A 244 4.47 -22.15 -0.06
N GLN A 245 3.77 -22.50 -1.15
CA GLN A 245 2.33 -22.30 -1.27
C GLN A 245 1.55 -23.11 -0.22
N GLU A 246 1.89 -24.38 -0.03
CA GLU A 246 1.28 -25.23 1.01
C GLU A 246 1.55 -24.66 2.40
N PHE A 247 2.79 -24.24 2.69
CA PHE A 247 3.12 -23.58 3.94
C PHE A 247 2.31 -22.29 4.14
N ALA A 248 2.25 -21.42 3.14
CA ALA A 248 1.58 -20.12 3.25
C ALA A 248 0.07 -20.27 3.45
N ILE A 249 -0.61 -21.15 2.70
CA ILE A 249 -2.06 -21.40 2.86
C ILE A 249 -2.38 -21.93 4.27
N ASN A 250 -1.49 -22.72 4.86
CA ASN A 250 -1.71 -23.32 6.17
C ASN A 250 -1.18 -22.47 7.34
N THR A 251 -0.73 -21.23 7.09
CA THR A 251 -0.11 -20.38 8.09
C THR A 251 -0.95 -19.16 8.43
N THR A 252 -1.09 -18.89 9.73
CA THR A 252 -1.64 -17.65 10.30
C THR A 252 -0.50 -16.78 10.81
N VAL A 253 -0.51 -15.51 10.43
CA VAL A 253 0.42 -14.47 10.89
C VAL A 253 -0.14 -13.80 12.13
N GLN A 254 0.56 -13.92 13.25
CA GLN A 254 0.28 -13.16 14.46
C GLN A 254 1.08 -11.86 14.42
N TYR A 255 0.39 -10.72 14.53
CA TYR A 255 1.06 -9.43 14.63
C TYR A 255 1.37 -9.07 16.08
N ALA A 256 2.34 -8.18 16.26
CA ALA A 256 2.70 -7.70 17.58
C ALA A 256 1.60 -6.82 18.18
N PRO A 257 1.36 -6.90 19.50
CA PRO A 257 0.51 -5.93 20.17
C PRO A 257 1.09 -4.53 19.97
N ARG A 258 0.22 -3.54 19.72
CA ARG A 258 0.66 -2.15 19.51
C ARG A 258 1.82 -2.10 18.50
N ALA A 259 1.64 -2.76 17.36
CA ALA A 259 2.72 -3.13 16.45
C ALA A 259 3.63 -1.95 16.08
N TYR A 260 3.06 -0.76 15.91
CA TYR A 260 3.77 0.46 15.53
C TYR A 260 4.60 1.09 16.65
N GLU A 261 4.18 0.95 17.91
CA GLU A 261 4.96 1.29 19.10
C GLU A 261 6.02 0.23 19.40
N TRP A 262 5.69 -1.04 19.14
CA TRP A 262 6.59 -2.17 19.32
C TRP A 262 7.80 -2.10 18.40
N MET A 263 7.60 -1.85 17.11
CA MET A 263 8.70 -1.77 16.13
C MET A 263 9.40 -0.41 16.10
N ARG A 264 9.08 0.54 16.99
CA ARG A 264 9.47 1.96 16.81
C ARG A 264 10.99 2.19 16.77
N ASN A 265 11.77 1.38 17.49
CA ASN A 265 13.24 1.51 17.52
C ASN A 265 13.93 0.49 16.59
N CYS A 266 13.15 -0.36 15.92
CA CYS A 266 13.65 -1.27 14.91
C CYS A 266 14.02 -0.51 13.64
N LYS A 267 14.87 -1.14 12.82
CA LYS A 267 15.21 -0.64 11.49
C LYS A 267 14.99 -1.70 10.44
N ALA A 268 14.52 -1.27 9.28
CA ALA A 268 14.20 -2.15 8.18
C ALA A 268 15.44 -2.71 7.49
N SER A 269 15.23 -3.88 6.87
CA SER A 269 16.13 -4.48 5.89
C SER A 269 16.29 -3.61 4.65
N PRO A 270 17.33 -3.81 3.82
CA PRO A 270 17.59 -3.00 2.62
C PRO A 270 16.42 -2.95 1.62
N ASP A 271 15.57 -3.97 1.56
CA ASP A 271 14.35 -3.99 0.74
C ASP A 271 13.16 -3.27 1.37
N GLY A 272 13.22 -2.93 2.65
CA GLY A 272 12.13 -2.30 3.39
C GLY A 272 10.96 -3.23 3.75
N LEU A 273 11.09 -4.55 3.57
CA LEU A 273 10.01 -5.54 3.81
C LEU A 273 9.98 -6.04 5.25
N THR A 274 11.15 -6.15 5.89
CA THR A 274 11.30 -6.77 7.22
C THR A 274 12.16 -5.92 8.14
N ILE A 275 12.36 -6.38 9.38
CA ILE A 275 13.27 -5.76 10.34
C ILE A 275 14.63 -6.46 10.28
N GLU A 276 15.71 -5.68 10.11
CA GLU A 276 17.07 -6.19 9.91
C GLU A 276 17.65 -6.90 11.15
N LYS A 277 17.32 -6.41 12.36
CA LYS A 277 17.90 -6.90 13.62
C LYS A 277 16.84 -7.05 14.70
N VAL A 278 16.82 -8.22 15.33
CA VAL A 278 16.03 -8.54 16.52
C VAL A 278 16.63 -7.88 17.77
N GLY A 279 15.79 -7.55 18.75
CA GLY A 279 16.18 -7.06 20.07
C GLY A 279 16.04 -5.55 20.26
N ARG A 280 15.58 -4.81 19.25
CA ARG A 280 15.29 -3.36 19.35
C ARG A 280 13.80 -3.05 19.49
N GLU A 281 12.97 -4.08 19.51
CA GLU A 281 11.54 -3.95 19.75
C GLU A 281 11.32 -3.41 21.16
N THR A 282 10.29 -2.60 21.34
CA THR A 282 9.86 -2.17 22.67
C THR A 282 9.36 -3.39 23.45
N PRO A 283 9.88 -3.70 24.65
CA PRO A 283 9.38 -4.79 25.48
C PRO A 283 7.87 -4.70 25.73
N LEU A 284 7.18 -5.84 25.82
CA LEU A 284 5.71 -5.88 25.91
C LEU A 284 5.16 -5.13 27.13
N ASP A 285 5.89 -5.15 28.24
CA ASP A 285 5.56 -4.45 29.49
C ASP A 285 5.76 -2.92 29.41
N GLN A 286 6.43 -2.43 28.36
CA GLN A 286 6.63 -1.00 28.08
C GLN A 286 5.72 -0.47 26.98
N LEU A 287 4.92 -1.33 26.35
CA LEU A 287 3.91 -0.92 25.37
C LEU A 287 2.73 -0.24 26.06
N PRO A 288 1.96 0.60 25.32
CA PRO A 288 0.64 0.99 25.77
C PRO A 288 -0.21 -0.24 26.11
N ALA A 289 -1.02 -0.16 27.17
CA ALA A 289 -1.86 -1.26 27.61
C ALA A 289 -2.67 -1.87 26.45
N PHE A 290 -2.71 -3.20 26.40
CA PHE A 290 -3.34 -3.96 25.32
C PHE A 290 -3.95 -5.24 25.86
N GLU A 291 -4.90 -5.79 25.11
CA GLU A 291 -5.51 -7.10 25.36
C GLU A 291 -5.23 -7.99 24.16
N TRP A 292 -4.82 -9.24 24.39
CA TRP A 292 -4.37 -10.14 23.31
C TRP A 292 -5.48 -10.51 22.32
N ASP A 293 -6.73 -10.58 22.76
CA ASP A 293 -7.90 -10.83 21.92
C ASP A 293 -8.18 -9.69 20.91
N LYS A 294 -7.65 -8.49 21.17
CA LYS A 294 -7.70 -7.34 20.24
C LYS A 294 -6.49 -7.26 19.32
N VAL A 295 -5.43 -8.04 19.57
CA VAL A 295 -4.25 -8.09 18.70
C VAL A 295 -4.59 -8.94 17.50
N GLN A 296 -4.32 -8.42 16.31
CA GLN A 296 -4.77 -9.08 15.10
C GLN A 296 -3.88 -10.25 14.70
N SER A 297 -4.55 -11.28 14.21
CA SER A 297 -3.95 -12.41 13.50
C SER A 297 -4.71 -12.62 12.20
N PHE A 298 -4.01 -12.78 11.10
CA PHE A 298 -4.60 -12.97 9.77
C PHE A 298 -4.01 -14.18 9.07
N PRO A 299 -4.74 -14.83 8.15
CA PRO A 299 -4.12 -15.82 7.28
C PRO A 299 -2.96 -15.18 6.52
N MET A 300 -1.91 -15.96 6.22
CA MET A 300 -0.80 -15.50 5.40
C MET A 300 -1.22 -15.31 3.94
N VAL A 301 -2.17 -16.13 3.47
CA VAL A 301 -2.79 -16.06 2.15
C VAL A 301 -4.25 -15.69 2.31
N TRP A 302 -4.64 -14.55 1.73
CA TRP A 302 -5.98 -14.00 1.78
C TRP A 302 -6.74 -14.43 0.53
N GLU A 303 -8.03 -14.68 0.65
CA GLU A 303 -8.89 -14.94 -0.49
C GLU A 303 -9.46 -13.60 -1.00
N ASN A 304 -9.32 -13.35 -2.30
CA ASN A 304 -9.90 -12.18 -2.93
C ASN A 304 -11.44 -12.30 -2.95
N HIS A 305 -12.12 -11.35 -2.31
CA HIS A 305 -13.58 -11.37 -2.16
C HIS A 305 -14.37 -11.34 -3.49
N GLY A 306 -13.80 -10.86 -4.58
CA GLY A 306 -14.49 -10.75 -5.88
C GLY A 306 -14.28 -11.95 -6.79
N ASN A 307 -13.14 -12.64 -6.71
CA ASN A 307 -12.77 -13.68 -7.67
C ASN A 307 -12.16 -14.95 -7.04
N GLY A 308 -12.02 -15.01 -5.71
CA GLY A 308 -11.50 -16.17 -4.98
C GLY A 308 -10.00 -16.42 -5.16
N GLN A 309 -9.27 -15.55 -5.85
CA GLN A 309 -7.84 -15.73 -6.07
C GLN A 309 -7.07 -15.67 -4.73
N PRO A 310 -6.07 -16.55 -4.49
CA PRO A 310 -5.21 -16.47 -3.32
C PRO A 310 -4.20 -15.32 -3.43
N HIS A 311 -4.08 -14.51 -2.39
CA HIS A 311 -3.18 -13.36 -2.31
C HIS A 311 -2.26 -13.50 -1.10
N LEU A 312 -0.95 -13.63 -1.33
CA LEU A 312 0.04 -13.57 -0.25
C LEU A 312 0.11 -12.12 0.28
N GLN A 313 -0.31 -11.92 1.54
CA GLN A 313 -0.48 -10.58 2.12
C GLN A 313 0.02 -10.55 3.56
N ILE A 314 1.18 -9.91 3.77
CA ILE A 314 1.88 -9.91 5.06
C ILE A 314 2.50 -8.54 5.31
N LEU A 315 2.22 -7.95 6.47
CA LEU A 315 2.95 -6.79 6.97
C LEU A 315 4.22 -7.23 7.74
N GLY A 316 5.28 -7.57 6.99
CA GLY A 316 6.50 -8.23 7.50
C GLY A 316 7.15 -7.56 8.73
N CYS A 317 7.24 -6.23 8.72
CA CYS A 317 7.84 -5.47 9.82
C CYS A 317 7.10 -5.59 11.17
N CYS A 318 5.84 -6.03 11.15
CA CYS A 318 4.98 -6.11 12.33
C CYS A 318 4.73 -7.54 12.81
N VAL A 319 5.30 -8.56 12.14
CA VAL A 319 5.08 -9.96 12.50
C VAL A 319 5.72 -10.28 13.84
N TYR A 320 4.94 -10.89 14.72
CA TYR A 320 5.35 -11.36 16.05
C TYR A 320 5.65 -12.85 16.05
N SER A 321 4.74 -13.65 15.48
CA SER A 321 4.94 -15.10 15.33
C SER A 321 4.11 -15.64 14.16
N LEU A 322 4.41 -16.86 13.74
CA LEU A 322 3.62 -17.61 12.76
C LEU A 322 3.05 -18.85 13.44
N THR A 323 1.80 -19.20 13.14
CA THR A 323 1.22 -20.49 13.50
C THR A 323 0.91 -21.23 12.22
N THR A 324 1.60 -22.35 11.98
CA THR A 324 1.37 -23.20 10.80
C THR A 324 0.67 -24.50 11.21
N THR A 325 -0.20 -24.99 10.34
CA THR A 325 -0.95 -26.24 10.56
C THR A 325 -0.47 -27.28 9.57
N ASP A 326 -0.02 -28.44 10.03
CA ASP A 326 0.27 -29.56 9.16
C ASP A 326 -1.05 -30.04 8.50
N PRO A 327 -1.19 -29.98 7.17
CA PRO A 327 -2.44 -30.34 6.50
C PRO A 327 -2.76 -31.84 6.58
N LYS A 328 -1.77 -32.70 6.87
CA LYS A 328 -1.97 -34.16 6.99
C LYS A 328 -2.40 -34.58 8.39
N THR A 329 -1.86 -33.93 9.41
CA THR A 329 -2.08 -34.31 10.81
C THR A 329 -2.98 -33.36 11.59
N GLY A 330 -3.21 -32.15 11.07
CA GLY A 330 -3.87 -31.05 11.77
C GLY A 330 -3.05 -30.46 12.92
N LYS A 331 -1.80 -30.91 13.10
CA LYS A 331 -0.94 -30.44 14.19
C LYS A 331 -0.50 -29.01 13.93
N LYS A 332 -0.67 -28.14 14.93
CA LYS A 332 -0.18 -26.77 14.90
C LYS A 332 1.24 -26.67 15.46
N SER A 333 2.08 -25.86 14.81
CA SER A 333 3.37 -25.44 15.34
C SER A 333 3.47 -23.91 15.32
N ILE A 334 4.17 -23.37 16.32
CA ILE A 334 4.43 -21.94 16.45
C ILE A 334 5.89 -21.70 16.08
N ILE A 335 6.11 -20.66 15.28
CA ILE A 335 7.42 -20.11 14.93
C ILE A 335 7.44 -18.70 15.51
N ASP A 336 8.16 -18.52 16.62
CA ASP A 336 8.33 -17.25 17.34
C ASP A 336 9.72 -16.64 17.13
N ASP A 337 10.62 -17.37 16.49
CA ASP A 337 11.96 -16.98 16.05
C ASP A 337 11.98 -16.61 14.55
N VAL A 338 10.85 -16.13 14.02
CA VAL A 338 10.62 -15.82 12.59
C VAL A 338 11.79 -15.04 11.98
N ARG A 339 12.33 -14.09 12.76
CA ARG A 339 13.41 -13.19 12.34
C ARG A 339 14.81 -13.80 12.41
N GLU A 340 15.04 -14.71 13.34
CA GLU A 340 16.34 -15.40 13.50
C GLU A 340 16.51 -16.50 12.45
N ARG A 341 15.40 -17.15 12.07
CA ARG A 341 15.41 -18.21 11.04
C ARG A 341 15.62 -17.69 9.63
N GLY A 342 15.75 -16.38 9.43
CA GLY A 342 15.83 -15.83 8.10
C GLY A 342 14.57 -16.12 7.28
N TYR A 343 13.41 -16.36 7.92
CA TYR A 343 12.13 -15.98 7.33
C TYR A 343 12.06 -14.45 7.30
N ALA A 344 13.08 -13.81 6.75
CA ALA A 344 12.78 -12.74 5.86
C ALA A 344 11.72 -13.33 4.93
N PHE A 345 10.62 -12.62 4.81
CA PHE A 345 9.63 -12.87 3.80
C PHE A 345 10.27 -12.57 2.42
N TYR A 346 11.44 -13.17 2.14
CA TYR A 346 12.08 -13.44 0.85
C TYR A 346 11.22 -14.44 0.08
N PHE A 347 9.91 -14.24 0.10
CA PHE A 347 8.98 -14.81 -0.85
C PHE A 347 9.11 -14.03 -2.16
N TRP A 348 10.34 -13.88 -2.65
CA TRP A 348 10.67 -13.08 -3.81
C TRP A 348 11.84 -13.73 -4.54
N ALA A 349 11.52 -14.55 -5.53
CA ALA A 349 12.42 -14.77 -6.64
C ALA A 349 12.65 -13.41 -7.34
N ALA A 350 13.91 -13.11 -7.61
CA ALA A 350 14.36 -11.91 -8.29
C ALA A 350 13.53 -11.62 -9.56
N GLY A 351 13.05 -10.38 -9.72
CA GLY A 351 12.71 -9.87 -11.05
C GLY A 351 11.74 -8.70 -11.11
N ASP A 352 10.69 -8.71 -10.29
CA ASP A 352 9.45 -8.08 -10.77
C ASP A 352 8.80 -7.13 -9.77
N VAL A 353 9.01 -5.83 -10.00
CA VAL A 353 8.23 -4.76 -9.38
C VAL A 353 7.44 -4.06 -10.48
N SER A 354 6.14 -3.88 -10.25
CA SER A 354 5.33 -2.89 -10.99
C SER A 354 5.51 -1.52 -10.38
N GLY A 355 5.93 -0.57 -11.20
CA GLY A 355 6.06 0.84 -10.84
C GLY A 355 4.94 1.69 -11.42
#